data_AF-Q6H8U3-F1
#
_entry.id   AF-Q6H8U3-F1
#
_cell.length_a   1.000
_cell.length_b   1.000
_cell.length_c   1.000
_cell.angle_alpha   90.00
_cell.angle_beta   90.00
_cell.angle_gamma   90.00
#
_symmetry.space_group_name_H-M   'P 1'
#
loop_
_entity.id
_entity.type
_entity.pdbx_description
1 polymer ?
#
loop_
_entity_poly.entity_id
_entity_poly.type
_entity_poly.pdbx_seq_one_letter_code
_entity_poly.pdbx_strand_id
1 'polypeptide(L)'
;FDLDSVETVQDMHSKPKYEDEKSQPESQQDVSENSGAAYGFAVKLPRRNAHFNPKYKEKHKPLGSMDWKKLQRGEPNSFSERDELEKKRGSSELIESKWEDGQSRVVGYTNFTYVRSGYVYLNKNNIDIKNNIVLFGPDGYLYYKGKEPSKELPSEKITYKGTWDYVTDAMEKQRFEGLGSAAGGDKSGALSALEEGVLRNQAEASSGHTDFGMTSEFEVDFSDKTIKGTLYRNNRITQNNSENKQIKTTRYTIQATLHGNRFKGKALAADKGATNGSHPFISDSDSLEGGFYGPKGEELAGKFLSNDNKVAAVFGAKQKDKKDGENAAGPATETVIDAYRITGEEFKKEQIDSFGDVKKLLVDGVELSLLPSEGNKAAFQHEIEQNGREGNGVLFQLGLHEFWEAVKRK
;
A
#
# COMPACT_ATOMS: atom_id res chain seq x y z
N PHE A 1 45.03 64.36 -45.97
CA PHE A 1 44.91 62.96 -45.54
C PHE A 1 43.76 62.91 -44.56
N ASP A 2 42.55 62.69 -45.09
CA ASP A 2 41.35 62.48 -44.29
C ASP A 2 41.31 61.03 -43.82
N LEU A 3 41.01 60.84 -42.55
CA LEU A 3 40.77 59.54 -41.94
C LEU A 3 39.33 59.16 -42.22
N ASP A 4 39.10 58.35 -43.25
CA ASP A 4 37.81 57.70 -43.45
C ASP A 4 37.51 56.78 -42.26
N SER A 5 36.40 57.09 -41.62
CA SER A 5 35.76 56.35 -40.54
C SER A 5 35.33 54.96 -41.03
N VAL A 6 35.85 53.92 -40.39
CA VAL A 6 35.34 52.55 -40.54
C VAL A 6 34.00 52.45 -39.81
N GLU A 7 32.89 52.35 -40.54
CA GLU A 7 31.60 51.98 -39.96
C GLU A 7 31.62 50.50 -39.54
N THR A 8 31.53 50.24 -38.23
CA THR A 8 31.18 48.92 -37.72
C THR A 8 29.69 48.67 -37.97
N VAL A 9 29.37 47.83 -38.94
CA VAL A 9 28.01 47.29 -39.10
C VAL A 9 27.70 46.46 -37.85
N GLN A 10 26.90 47.04 -36.95
CA GLN A 10 26.26 46.30 -35.88
C GLN A 10 25.20 45.41 -36.52
N ASP A 11 25.52 44.13 -36.71
CA ASP A 11 24.51 43.12 -37.01
C ASP A 11 23.54 43.08 -35.81
N MET A 12 22.43 43.80 -35.93
CA MET A 12 21.30 43.71 -35.00
C MET A 12 20.57 42.38 -35.25
N HIS A 13 21.23 41.27 -34.93
CA HIS A 13 20.51 40.05 -34.63
C HIS A 13 19.71 40.31 -33.35
N SER A 14 18.44 40.67 -33.50
CA SER A 14 17.49 40.70 -32.39
C SER A 14 17.55 39.36 -31.67
N LYS A 15 17.85 39.37 -30.36
CA LYS A 15 17.79 38.15 -29.55
C LYS A 15 16.45 37.44 -29.82
N PRO A 16 16.45 36.13 -30.11
CA PRO A 16 15.20 35.39 -30.28
C PRO A 16 14.33 35.58 -29.04
N LYS A 17 13.08 35.99 -29.25
CA LYS A 17 12.06 36.01 -28.20
C LYS A 17 11.52 34.60 -28.06
N TYR A 18 11.82 33.98 -26.93
CA TYR A 18 11.21 32.70 -26.55
C TYR A 18 9.90 33.00 -25.82
N GLU A 19 8.84 32.31 -26.20
CA GLU A 19 7.60 32.23 -25.45
C GLU A 19 7.45 30.78 -25.00
N ASP A 20 6.91 30.58 -23.79
CA ASP A 20 6.64 29.24 -23.29
C ASP A 20 5.67 28.52 -24.22
N GLU A 21 5.94 27.23 -24.45
CA GLU A 21 5.02 26.40 -25.21
C GLU A 21 3.67 26.36 -24.47
N LYS A 22 2.60 26.69 -25.18
CA LYS A 22 1.24 26.64 -24.63
C LYS A 22 0.84 25.19 -24.38
N SER A 23 1.19 24.68 -23.21
CA SER A 23 0.72 23.39 -22.72
C SER A 23 -0.66 23.54 -22.09
N GLN A 24 -1.50 22.52 -22.24
CA GLN A 24 -2.69 22.42 -21.39
C GLN A 24 -2.21 22.14 -19.97
N PRO A 25 -2.73 22.85 -18.94
CA PRO A 25 -2.44 22.49 -17.56
C PRO A 25 -2.85 21.03 -17.37
N GLU A 26 -1.98 20.25 -16.71
CA GLU A 26 -2.28 18.88 -16.30
C GLU A 26 -3.69 18.82 -15.69
N SER A 27 -4.47 17.80 -16.08
CA SER A 27 -5.83 17.67 -15.56
C SER A 27 -5.75 17.55 -14.04
N GLN A 28 -6.61 18.27 -13.30
CA GLN A 28 -6.65 18.17 -11.83
C GLN A 28 -6.86 16.71 -11.35
N GLN A 29 -7.37 15.85 -12.22
CA GLN A 29 -7.59 14.44 -11.98
C GLN A 29 -6.26 13.67 -11.90
N ASP A 30 -5.37 13.82 -12.89
CA ASP A 30 -4.00 13.23 -12.88
C ASP A 30 -3.19 13.71 -11.66
N VAL A 31 -3.38 14.97 -11.26
CA VAL A 31 -2.68 15.63 -10.15
C VAL A 31 -3.14 15.13 -8.76
N SER A 32 -4.33 14.53 -8.67
CA SER A 32 -4.92 14.08 -7.39
C SER A 32 -4.61 12.62 -7.04
N GLU A 33 -4.21 11.82 -8.02
CA GLU A 33 -4.21 10.35 -7.90
C GLU A 33 -3.15 9.83 -6.93
N ASN A 34 -2.01 10.51 -6.75
CA ASN A 34 -0.99 10.08 -5.80
C ASN A 34 -0.90 10.91 -4.51
N SER A 35 -1.75 11.93 -4.36
CA SER A 35 -1.74 12.85 -3.21
C SER A 35 -1.93 12.17 -1.84
N GLY A 36 -2.59 11.02 -1.83
CA GLY A 36 -2.84 10.18 -0.64
C GLY A 36 -1.79 9.10 -0.37
N ALA A 37 -0.82 8.90 -1.27
CA ALA A 37 0.15 7.81 -1.18
C ALA A 37 0.98 7.87 0.11
N ALA A 38 1.42 6.70 0.57
CA ALA A 38 2.24 6.51 1.77
C ALA A 38 3.05 5.22 1.64
N TYR A 39 4.04 5.05 2.53
CA TYR A 39 4.83 3.81 2.60
C TYR A 39 3.98 2.59 2.96
N GLY A 40 2.89 2.80 3.71
CA GLY A 40 1.97 1.76 4.10
C GLY A 40 0.79 2.32 4.86
N PHE A 41 -0.12 1.43 5.23
CA PHE A 41 -1.26 1.77 6.08
C PHE A 41 -1.55 0.66 7.08
N ALA A 42 -2.08 1.05 8.25
CA ALA A 42 -2.58 0.14 9.26
C ALA A 42 -3.99 0.56 9.71
N VAL A 43 -4.84 -0.42 9.99
CA VAL A 43 -6.15 -0.24 10.63
C VAL A 43 -6.20 -1.09 11.89
N LYS A 44 -6.74 -0.53 12.97
CA LYS A 44 -6.86 -1.25 14.25
C LYS A 44 -7.93 -2.33 14.12
N LEU A 45 -7.64 -3.53 14.61
CA LEU A 45 -8.60 -4.64 14.62
C LEU A 45 -9.82 -4.25 15.49
N PRO A 46 -11.05 -4.20 14.92
CA PRO A 46 -12.21 -3.77 15.65
C PRO A 46 -12.51 -4.68 16.84
N ARG A 47 -12.71 -4.06 18.01
CA ARG A 47 -13.24 -4.71 19.21
C ARG A 47 -14.30 -3.77 19.77
N ARG A 48 -15.55 -4.23 19.80
CA ARG A 48 -16.63 -3.45 20.42
C ARG A 48 -16.56 -3.60 21.94
N ASN A 49 -16.97 -2.58 22.67
CA ASN A 49 -17.16 -2.67 24.12
C ASN A 49 -18.32 -3.63 24.46
N ALA A 50 -18.03 -4.93 24.59
CA ALA A 50 -18.99 -5.99 24.87
C ALA A 50 -19.33 -6.07 26.36
N HIS A 51 -19.64 -4.91 26.95
CA HIS A 51 -19.90 -4.74 28.36
C HIS A 51 -21.22 -5.40 28.79
N PHE A 52 -21.24 -5.98 29.99
CA PHE A 52 -22.42 -6.65 30.56
C PHE A 52 -23.53 -5.65 30.94
N ASN A 53 -23.15 -4.47 31.46
CA ASN A 53 -24.08 -3.35 31.65
C ASN A 53 -24.50 -2.74 30.30
N PRO A 54 -25.81 -2.76 29.93
CA PRO A 54 -26.29 -2.23 28.66
C PRO A 54 -25.98 -0.75 28.43
N LYS A 55 -25.80 0.04 29.49
CA LYS A 55 -25.46 1.47 29.39
C LYS A 55 -24.10 1.72 28.75
N TYR A 56 -23.14 0.84 28.98
CA TYR A 56 -21.76 0.99 28.49
C TYR A 56 -21.47 0.07 27.30
N LYS A 57 -22.43 -0.76 26.92
CA LYS A 57 -22.29 -1.69 25.80
C LYS A 57 -22.29 -0.93 24.48
N GLU A 58 -21.25 -1.15 23.69
CA GLU A 58 -21.18 -0.73 22.30
C GLU A 58 -21.83 -1.82 21.42
N LYS A 59 -22.87 -1.43 20.68
CA LYS A 59 -23.61 -2.34 19.78
C LYS A 59 -22.83 -2.64 18.51
N HIS A 60 -22.08 -1.66 18.01
CA HIS A 60 -21.39 -1.75 16.73
C HIS A 60 -20.10 -0.93 16.79
N LYS A 61 -18.98 -1.56 16.46
CA LYS A 61 -17.71 -0.92 16.18
C LYS A 61 -17.46 -1.01 14.66
N PRO A 62 -17.86 0.01 13.88
CA PRO A 62 -17.70 0.02 12.43
C PRO A 62 -16.23 0.17 12.02
N LEU A 63 -15.98 -0.08 10.74
CA LEU A 63 -14.79 0.38 10.03
C LEU A 63 -15.14 1.65 9.24
N GLY A 64 -14.13 2.44 8.88
CA GLY A 64 -14.27 3.59 8.00
C GLY A 64 -12.94 4.00 7.37
N SER A 65 -13.00 4.82 6.33
CA SER A 65 -11.81 5.34 5.63
C SER A 65 -10.86 6.08 6.57
N MET A 66 -11.39 6.79 7.56
CA MET A 66 -10.63 7.56 8.55
C MET A 66 -9.98 6.70 9.65
N ASP A 67 -10.32 5.41 9.76
CA ASP A 67 -9.68 4.50 10.72
C ASP A 67 -8.30 4.02 10.23
N TRP A 68 -8.02 4.21 8.94
CA TRP A 68 -6.71 3.91 8.37
C TRP A 68 -5.68 4.98 8.76
N LYS A 69 -4.55 4.51 9.26
CA LYS A 69 -3.39 5.34 9.59
C LYS A 69 -2.29 5.16 8.57
N LYS A 70 -1.72 6.26 8.09
CA LYS A 70 -0.51 6.24 7.25
C LYS A 70 0.70 5.79 8.08
N LEU A 71 1.52 4.91 7.50
CA LEU A 71 2.78 4.48 8.07
C LEU A 71 3.93 5.27 7.43
N GLN A 72 4.88 5.66 8.28
CA GLN A 72 6.06 6.45 7.88
C GLN A 72 7.19 5.54 7.38
N ARG A 73 8.22 6.17 6.79
CA ARG A 73 9.44 5.51 6.34
C ARG A 73 10.06 4.62 7.45
N GLY A 74 10.61 3.48 7.05
CA GLY A 74 11.32 2.55 7.94
C GLY A 74 11.15 1.11 7.46
N GLU A 75 11.67 0.16 8.23
CA GLU A 75 11.57 -1.26 7.85
C GLU A 75 10.11 -1.73 7.73
N PRO A 76 9.77 -2.61 6.77
CA PRO A 76 8.41 -3.09 6.56
C PRO A 76 7.80 -3.79 7.78
N ASN A 77 8.64 -4.43 8.60
CA ASN A 77 8.24 -5.18 9.78
C ASN A 77 8.20 -4.39 11.09
N SER A 78 8.33 -3.06 11.05
CA SER A 78 8.28 -2.21 12.25
C SER A 78 7.59 -0.89 11.98
N PHE A 79 6.75 -0.46 12.91
CA PHE A 79 6.05 0.82 12.89
C PHE A 79 5.55 1.15 14.30
N SER A 80 5.23 2.41 14.55
CA SER A 80 4.96 2.94 15.89
C SER A 80 3.94 2.12 16.69
N GLU A 81 2.78 1.81 16.11
CA GLU A 81 1.75 1.04 16.79
C GLU A 81 2.11 -0.44 17.01
N ARG A 82 2.88 -1.05 16.11
CA ARG A 82 3.42 -2.41 16.31
C ARG A 82 4.41 -2.43 17.46
N ASP A 83 5.31 -1.44 17.52
CA ASP A 83 6.31 -1.35 18.57
C ASP A 83 5.65 -1.06 19.92
N GLU A 84 4.53 -0.34 19.94
CA GLU A 84 3.68 -0.19 21.13
C GLU A 84 3.07 -1.53 21.58
N LEU A 85 2.58 -2.37 20.65
CA LEU A 85 2.13 -3.73 20.97
C LEU A 85 3.25 -4.57 21.56
N GLU A 86 4.44 -4.54 20.95
CA GLU A 86 5.61 -5.28 21.43
C GLU A 86 5.97 -4.86 22.86
N LYS A 87 5.94 -3.56 23.17
CA LYS A 87 6.15 -3.04 24.54
C LYS A 87 5.04 -3.48 25.51
N LYS A 88 3.78 -3.52 25.06
CA LYS A 88 2.59 -3.90 25.87
C LYS A 88 2.48 -5.41 26.10
N ARG A 89 3.17 -6.22 25.28
CA ARG A 89 3.07 -7.68 25.23
C ARG A 89 3.29 -8.34 26.59
N GLY A 90 4.30 -7.90 27.34
CA GLY A 90 4.74 -8.61 28.55
C GLY A 90 5.13 -10.06 28.22
N SER A 91 4.55 -11.03 28.92
CA SER A 91 4.77 -12.47 28.71
C SER A 91 3.88 -13.10 27.62
N SER A 92 2.96 -12.36 27.01
CA SER A 92 2.15 -12.88 25.89
C SER A 92 3.03 -13.10 24.65
N GLU A 93 2.59 -13.92 23.71
CA GLU A 93 3.24 -14.03 22.40
C GLU A 93 2.72 -12.92 21.46
N LEU A 94 3.62 -12.31 20.67
CA LEU A 94 3.24 -11.42 19.58
C LEU A 94 2.94 -12.28 18.36
N ILE A 95 1.69 -12.28 17.93
CA ILE A 95 1.25 -13.04 16.77
C ILE A 95 1.32 -12.11 15.56
N GLU A 96 2.12 -12.47 14.57
CA GLU A 96 2.36 -11.65 13.39
C GLU A 96 2.34 -12.53 12.13
N SER A 97 1.76 -12.03 11.04
CA SER A 97 1.86 -12.68 9.74
C SER A 97 3.32 -12.71 9.27
N LYS A 98 3.74 -13.89 8.85
CA LYS A 98 5.03 -14.21 8.25
C LYS A 98 4.75 -15.14 7.06
N TRP A 99 5.55 -15.07 6.00
CA TRP A 99 5.28 -15.85 4.79
C TRP A 99 6.11 -17.13 4.71
N GLU A 100 7.30 -17.11 5.28
CA GLU A 100 8.32 -18.13 5.19
C GLU A 100 7.95 -19.36 6.01
N ASP A 101 7.38 -19.14 7.20
CA ASP A 101 6.96 -20.16 8.17
C ASP A 101 5.50 -20.00 8.63
N GLY A 102 4.79 -18.99 8.12
CA GLY A 102 3.46 -18.65 8.60
C GLY A 102 2.33 -19.44 7.96
N GLN A 103 1.15 -19.24 8.53
CA GLN A 103 -0.07 -19.97 8.20
C GLN A 103 -0.67 -19.64 6.82
N SER A 104 -0.30 -18.51 6.24
CA SER A 104 -0.73 -18.04 4.91
C SER A 104 0.52 -17.75 4.08
N ARG A 105 0.70 -18.44 2.95
CA ARG A 105 1.91 -18.34 2.12
C ARG A 105 1.72 -18.95 0.73
N VAL A 106 2.56 -18.53 -0.23
CA VAL A 106 2.68 -19.17 -1.55
C VAL A 106 4.10 -19.68 -1.73
N VAL A 107 4.29 -20.99 -1.73
CA VAL A 107 5.62 -21.62 -1.87
C VAL A 107 6.27 -21.21 -3.20
N GLY A 108 7.52 -20.72 -3.13
CA GLY A 108 8.25 -20.15 -4.27
C GLY A 108 8.02 -18.66 -4.50
N TYR A 109 7.26 -18.02 -3.60
CA TYR A 109 7.00 -16.58 -3.54
C TYR A 109 7.03 -16.10 -2.08
N THR A 110 8.04 -16.48 -1.30
CA THR A 110 8.07 -16.26 0.17
C THR A 110 9.14 -15.29 0.65
N ASN A 111 10.19 -15.02 -0.14
CA ASN A 111 11.35 -14.26 0.35
C ASN A 111 11.14 -12.75 0.18
N PHE A 112 10.19 -12.17 0.89
CA PHE A 112 9.92 -10.73 0.83
C PHE A 112 11.01 -9.92 1.54
N THR A 113 11.52 -8.89 0.86
CA THR A 113 12.56 -7.99 1.36
C THR A 113 12.10 -6.55 1.47
N TYR A 114 11.17 -6.12 0.62
CA TYR A 114 10.74 -4.73 0.51
C TYR A 114 9.36 -4.47 1.12
N VAL A 115 8.53 -5.50 1.25
CA VAL A 115 7.13 -5.43 1.69
C VAL A 115 6.92 -6.34 2.90
N ARG A 116 6.04 -5.89 3.81
CA ARG A 116 5.36 -6.76 4.78
C ARG A 116 3.87 -6.45 4.81
N SER A 117 3.02 -7.47 4.83
CA SER A 117 1.58 -7.30 4.95
C SER A 117 0.92 -8.40 5.77
N GLY A 118 -0.28 -8.10 6.25
CA GLY A 118 -1.15 -9.03 6.95
C GLY A 118 -1.55 -8.46 8.31
N TYR A 119 -1.37 -9.23 9.38
CA TYR A 119 -1.85 -8.90 10.71
C TYR A 119 -0.73 -8.94 11.75
N VAL A 120 -0.87 -8.14 12.80
CA VAL A 120 -0.05 -8.22 14.02
C VAL A 120 -0.92 -7.94 15.24
N TYR A 121 -0.96 -8.86 16.21
CA TYR A 121 -1.83 -8.73 17.37
C TYR A 121 -1.36 -9.52 18.59
N LEU A 122 -1.98 -9.19 19.71
CA LEU A 122 -1.88 -9.92 20.98
C LEU A 122 -3.23 -10.56 21.33
N ASN A 123 -3.20 -11.77 21.89
CA ASN A 123 -4.36 -12.40 22.52
C ASN A 123 -4.62 -11.81 23.93
N LYS A 124 -4.82 -10.49 23.99
CA LYS A 124 -4.97 -9.73 25.24
C LYS A 124 -6.32 -9.02 25.31
N ASN A 125 -7.26 -9.65 26.00
CA ASN A 125 -8.53 -9.02 26.35
C ASN A 125 -8.28 -7.83 27.30
N ASN A 126 -9.12 -6.80 27.22
CA ASN A 126 -9.08 -5.66 28.11
C ASN A 126 -10.35 -5.63 28.96
N ILE A 127 -10.22 -5.98 30.24
CA ILE A 127 -11.33 -5.97 31.20
C ILE A 127 -10.97 -4.97 32.29
N ASP A 128 -11.49 -3.77 32.17
CA ASP A 128 -11.34 -2.68 33.14
C ASP A 128 -12.74 -2.21 33.58
N ILE A 129 -13.25 -2.89 34.60
CA ILE A 129 -14.59 -2.66 35.13
C ILE A 129 -14.69 -1.27 35.78
N LYS A 130 -13.58 -0.73 36.33
CA LYS A 130 -13.58 0.60 36.95
C LYS A 130 -13.83 1.69 35.91
N ASN A 131 -13.30 1.50 34.71
CA ASN A 131 -13.46 2.42 33.58
C ASN A 131 -14.57 1.99 32.59
N ASN A 132 -15.36 0.97 32.92
CA ASN A 132 -16.46 0.45 32.09
C ASN A 132 -16.02 -0.08 30.70
N ILE A 133 -14.83 -0.69 30.62
CA ILE A 133 -14.25 -1.24 29.37
C ILE A 133 -14.18 -2.77 29.46
N VAL A 134 -14.76 -3.44 28.46
CA VAL A 134 -14.72 -4.89 28.27
C VAL A 134 -14.55 -5.18 26.78
N LEU A 135 -13.30 -5.41 26.36
CA LEU A 135 -12.90 -5.70 24.98
C LEU A 135 -12.36 -7.13 24.89
N PHE A 136 -12.98 -7.94 24.05
CA PHE A 136 -12.55 -9.31 23.76
C PHE A 136 -11.95 -9.43 22.35
N GLY A 137 -11.09 -10.42 22.17
CA GLY A 137 -10.48 -10.76 20.88
C GLY A 137 -9.16 -10.04 20.61
N PRO A 138 -8.60 -10.20 19.40
CA PRO A 138 -7.27 -9.74 19.01
C PRO A 138 -7.06 -8.24 19.25
N ASP A 139 -6.05 -7.88 20.07
CA ASP A 139 -5.59 -6.49 20.21
C ASP A 139 -4.44 -6.24 19.24
N GLY A 140 -4.72 -5.59 18.12
CA GLY A 140 -3.67 -5.24 17.18
C GLY A 140 -4.14 -4.57 15.91
N TYR A 141 -3.44 -4.82 14.81
CA TYR A 141 -3.61 -4.13 13.54
C TYR A 141 -3.60 -5.09 12.35
N LEU A 142 -4.39 -4.75 11.33
CA LEU A 142 -4.21 -5.21 9.96
C LEU A 142 -3.39 -4.15 9.22
N TYR A 143 -2.34 -4.53 8.51
CA TYR A 143 -1.43 -3.56 7.88
C TYR A 143 -0.77 -4.07 6.60
N TYR A 144 -0.31 -3.13 5.78
CA TYR A 144 0.77 -3.36 4.84
C TYR A 144 1.76 -2.20 4.91
N LYS A 145 3.03 -2.49 4.65
CA LYS A 145 4.08 -1.50 4.59
C LYS A 145 5.15 -1.95 3.61
N GLY A 146 5.69 -1.03 2.83
CA GLY A 146 6.89 -1.27 2.04
C GLY A 146 7.95 -0.19 2.21
N LYS A 147 9.19 -0.55 1.90
CA LYS A 147 10.34 0.35 1.80
C LYS A 147 10.81 0.43 0.36
N GLU A 148 11.59 1.45 0.05
CA GLU A 148 12.14 1.69 -1.29
C GLU A 148 11.03 1.70 -2.38
N PRO A 149 10.14 2.71 -2.39
CA PRO A 149 9.14 2.84 -3.44
C PRO A 149 9.80 2.82 -4.82
N SER A 150 9.30 1.99 -5.72
CA SER A 150 10.00 1.68 -6.97
C SER A 150 10.18 2.90 -7.87
N LYS A 151 11.36 3.03 -8.48
CA LYS A 151 11.66 4.06 -9.47
C LYS A 151 11.83 3.50 -10.87
N GLU A 152 12.18 2.23 -10.95
CA GLU A 152 12.10 1.44 -12.16
C GLU A 152 10.95 0.44 -12.05
N LEU A 153 10.26 0.21 -13.15
CA LEU A 153 9.26 -0.84 -13.28
C LEU A 153 9.59 -1.71 -14.50
N PRO A 154 9.18 -2.99 -14.52
CA PRO A 154 9.26 -3.81 -15.72
C PRO A 154 8.51 -3.18 -16.90
N SER A 155 8.92 -3.47 -18.12
CA SER A 155 8.26 -2.94 -19.34
C SER A 155 7.37 -3.97 -20.07
N GLU A 156 7.13 -5.13 -19.44
CA GLU A 156 6.37 -6.26 -20.00
C GLU A 156 5.31 -6.78 -19.02
N LYS A 157 4.61 -7.86 -19.36
CA LYS A 157 3.65 -8.50 -18.44
C LYS A 157 4.37 -9.33 -17.38
N ILE A 158 4.09 -9.05 -16.10
CA ILE A 158 4.70 -9.74 -14.97
C ILE A 158 3.65 -10.27 -14.01
N THR A 159 3.85 -11.50 -13.53
CA THR A 159 3.00 -12.13 -12.51
C THR A 159 3.59 -11.98 -11.11
N TYR A 160 2.75 -11.56 -10.17
CA TYR A 160 3.06 -11.48 -8.75
C TYR A 160 2.14 -12.42 -7.96
N LYS A 161 2.69 -13.15 -6.99
CA LYS A 161 1.90 -13.96 -6.06
C LYS A 161 2.29 -13.67 -4.63
N GLY A 162 1.35 -13.89 -3.72
CA GLY A 162 1.55 -13.69 -2.30
C GLY A 162 0.26 -13.94 -1.52
N THR A 163 -0.01 -13.11 -0.52
CA THR A 163 -1.16 -13.30 0.37
C THR A 163 -1.99 -12.03 0.51
N TRP A 164 -3.21 -12.24 1.00
CA TRP A 164 -4.07 -11.16 1.45
C TRP A 164 -4.70 -11.53 2.78
N ASP A 165 -5.02 -10.53 3.58
CA ASP A 165 -5.62 -10.70 4.89
C ASP A 165 -6.72 -9.64 5.06
N TYR A 166 -7.75 -9.99 5.83
CA TYR A 166 -8.89 -9.11 6.06
C TYR A 166 -9.29 -9.08 7.54
N VAL A 167 -10.02 -8.01 7.89
CA VAL A 167 -10.77 -7.88 9.14
C VAL A 167 -12.13 -7.24 8.88
N THR A 168 -13.16 -7.64 9.63
CA THR A 168 -14.49 -6.99 9.57
C THR A 168 -14.73 -5.98 10.69
N ASP A 169 -15.84 -5.27 10.63
CA ASP A 169 -16.44 -4.60 11.78
C ASP A 169 -16.85 -5.60 12.89
N ALA A 170 -17.10 -5.09 14.11
CA ALA A 170 -17.61 -5.89 15.22
C ALA A 170 -19.05 -5.46 15.55
N MET A 171 -20.03 -6.33 15.33
CA MET A 171 -21.45 -6.01 15.48
C MET A 171 -22.14 -7.02 16.40
N GLU A 172 -22.94 -6.54 17.36
CA GLU A 172 -23.61 -7.41 18.33
C GLU A 172 -24.42 -8.53 17.64
N LYS A 173 -24.09 -9.79 17.99
CA LYS A 173 -24.70 -11.03 17.46
C LYS A 173 -24.45 -11.29 15.97
N GLN A 174 -23.56 -10.54 15.31
CA GLN A 174 -23.10 -10.88 13.96
C GLN A 174 -22.21 -12.12 14.02
N ARG A 175 -22.45 -13.06 13.09
CA ARG A 175 -21.65 -14.26 12.90
C ARG A 175 -21.72 -14.67 11.45
N PHE A 176 -20.59 -15.15 10.93
CA PHE A 176 -20.46 -15.63 9.56
C PHE A 176 -20.19 -17.13 9.58
N GLU A 177 -21.23 -17.96 9.42
CA GLU A 177 -21.08 -19.41 9.59
C GLU A 177 -20.05 -20.03 8.63
N GLY A 178 -19.89 -19.46 7.43
CA GLY A 178 -18.90 -19.91 6.45
C GLY A 178 -17.44 -19.58 6.84
N LEU A 179 -17.22 -18.68 7.80
CA LEU A 179 -15.90 -18.37 8.35
C LEU A 179 -15.59 -19.15 9.64
N GLY A 180 -16.61 -19.76 10.25
CA GLY A 180 -16.50 -20.42 11.56
C GLY A 180 -16.60 -19.46 12.75
N SER A 181 -16.96 -20.01 13.91
CA SER A 181 -17.16 -19.21 15.13
C SER A 181 -15.88 -18.59 15.67
N ALA A 182 -14.73 -19.23 15.46
CA ALA A 182 -13.45 -18.75 15.97
C ALA A 182 -13.00 -17.45 15.29
N ALA A 183 -13.47 -17.19 14.07
CA ALA A 183 -13.10 -15.99 13.31
C ALA A 183 -13.54 -14.70 14.02
N GLY A 184 -14.70 -14.72 14.68
CA GLY A 184 -15.32 -13.56 15.31
C GLY A 184 -16.51 -13.01 14.51
N GLY A 185 -16.71 -11.69 14.57
CA GLY A 185 -17.85 -10.97 13.97
C GLY A 185 -18.72 -10.27 15.02
N ASP A 186 -18.81 -10.84 16.23
CA ASP A 186 -19.58 -10.28 17.35
C ASP A 186 -18.76 -9.29 18.19
N LYS A 187 -17.89 -9.80 19.08
CA LYS A 187 -17.15 -8.96 20.06
C LYS A 187 -15.89 -8.33 19.45
N SER A 188 -15.30 -9.04 18.49
CA SER A 188 -14.21 -8.57 17.63
C SER A 188 -14.63 -8.70 16.18
N GLY A 189 -13.96 -7.95 15.31
CA GLY A 189 -14.04 -8.17 13.87
C GLY A 189 -13.64 -9.59 13.52
N ALA A 190 -14.27 -10.15 12.49
CA ALA A 190 -13.87 -11.43 11.95
C ALA A 190 -12.49 -11.30 11.30
N LEU A 191 -11.49 -12.00 11.82
CA LEU A 191 -10.09 -11.90 11.37
C LEU A 191 -9.72 -13.11 10.51
N SER A 192 -9.16 -12.84 9.33
CA SER A 192 -8.67 -13.86 8.38
C SER A 192 -7.73 -14.91 8.99
N ALA A 193 -6.85 -14.51 9.92
CA ALA A 193 -5.98 -15.42 10.68
C ALA A 193 -6.73 -16.55 11.40
N LEU A 194 -7.99 -16.30 11.76
CA LEU A 194 -8.84 -17.15 12.57
C LEU A 194 -9.96 -17.83 11.75
N GLU A 195 -10.01 -17.62 10.43
CA GLU A 195 -11.02 -18.25 9.56
C GLU A 195 -10.87 -19.78 9.59
N GLU A 196 -11.92 -20.50 9.98
CA GLU A 196 -11.93 -21.97 10.01
C GLU A 196 -12.01 -22.54 8.59
N GLY A 197 -11.64 -23.82 8.40
CA GLY A 197 -11.75 -24.50 7.10
C GLY A 197 -10.76 -24.02 6.03
N VAL A 198 -9.78 -23.19 6.38
CA VAL A 198 -8.69 -22.75 5.50
C VAL A 198 -7.50 -23.73 5.61
N LEU A 199 -6.88 -24.07 4.48
CA LEU A 199 -5.70 -24.93 4.41
C LEU A 199 -4.44 -24.14 4.80
N ARG A 200 -3.90 -24.38 6.00
CA ARG A 200 -2.69 -23.69 6.52
C ARG A 200 -1.49 -24.60 6.70
N ASN A 201 -1.74 -25.86 7.03
CA ASN A 201 -0.69 -26.83 7.38
C ASN A 201 -0.24 -27.61 6.15
N GLN A 202 1.08 -27.65 5.92
CA GLN A 202 1.68 -28.38 4.81
C GLN A 202 1.32 -29.88 4.82
N ALA A 203 1.29 -30.49 6.02
CA ALA A 203 1.03 -31.91 6.20
C ALA A 203 -0.38 -32.34 5.74
N GLU A 204 -1.30 -31.40 5.59
CA GLU A 204 -2.69 -31.65 5.17
C GLU A 204 -2.90 -31.43 3.67
N ALA A 205 -1.90 -30.90 2.98
CA ALA A 205 -1.97 -30.61 1.56
C ALA A 205 -1.47 -31.80 0.72
N SER A 206 -1.95 -31.88 -0.52
CA SER A 206 -1.41 -32.81 -1.50
C SER A 206 0.07 -32.50 -1.80
N SER A 207 0.84 -33.51 -2.19
CA SER A 207 2.23 -33.32 -2.62
C SER A 207 2.33 -32.25 -3.70
N GLY A 208 3.32 -31.35 -3.58
CA GLY A 208 3.54 -30.24 -4.53
C GLY A 208 2.58 -29.06 -4.41
N HIS A 209 1.70 -29.04 -3.40
CA HIS A 209 0.80 -27.91 -3.17
C HIS A 209 1.58 -26.66 -2.72
N THR A 210 1.24 -25.51 -3.32
CA THR A 210 1.97 -24.25 -3.11
C THR A 210 1.17 -23.19 -2.34
N ASP A 211 -0.16 -23.24 -2.35
CA ASP A 211 -1.02 -22.11 -1.99
C ASP A 211 -1.71 -22.32 -0.63
N PHE A 212 -1.19 -21.71 0.43
CA PHE A 212 -1.70 -21.86 1.79
C PHE A 212 -2.39 -20.59 2.29
N GLY A 213 -3.46 -20.75 3.06
CA GLY A 213 -4.17 -19.64 3.67
C GLY A 213 -5.02 -18.87 2.67
N MET A 214 -4.90 -17.55 2.74
CA MET A 214 -5.56 -16.58 1.87
C MET A 214 -4.52 -16.06 0.88
N THR A 215 -4.55 -16.54 -0.36
CA THR A 215 -3.53 -16.24 -1.38
C THR A 215 -4.01 -15.23 -2.41
N SER A 216 -3.09 -14.45 -2.94
CA SER A 216 -3.36 -13.43 -3.95
C SER A 216 -2.47 -13.64 -5.17
N GLU A 217 -3.03 -13.43 -6.36
CA GLU A 217 -2.31 -13.50 -7.63
C GLU A 217 -2.65 -12.28 -8.48
N PHE A 218 -1.64 -11.66 -9.08
CA PHE A 218 -1.75 -10.48 -9.90
C PHE A 218 -0.99 -10.68 -11.21
N GLU A 219 -1.62 -10.30 -12.31
CA GLU A 219 -0.98 -10.06 -13.60
C GLU A 219 -0.94 -8.55 -13.81
N VAL A 220 0.26 -8.02 -13.96
CA VAL A 220 0.52 -6.60 -14.20
C VAL A 220 0.99 -6.44 -15.64
N ASP A 221 0.27 -5.65 -16.41
CA ASP A 221 0.68 -5.22 -17.74
C ASP A 221 1.21 -3.79 -17.62
N PHE A 222 2.53 -3.65 -17.50
CA PHE A 222 3.16 -2.34 -17.35
C PHE A 222 3.05 -1.48 -18.62
N SER A 223 3.04 -2.11 -19.80
CA SER A 223 2.87 -1.40 -21.08
C SER A 223 1.46 -0.81 -21.22
N ASP A 224 0.44 -1.56 -20.80
CA ASP A 224 -0.96 -1.12 -20.79
C ASP A 224 -1.32 -0.32 -19.53
N LYS A 225 -0.42 -0.25 -18.56
CA LYS A 225 -0.63 0.38 -17.24
C LYS A 225 -1.83 -0.20 -16.50
N THR A 226 -2.09 -1.51 -16.62
CA THR A 226 -3.21 -2.20 -15.96
C THR A 226 -2.77 -3.33 -15.04
N ILE A 227 -3.58 -3.59 -14.01
CA ILE A 227 -3.41 -4.69 -13.06
C ILE A 227 -4.72 -5.48 -12.98
N LYS A 228 -4.63 -6.79 -13.17
CA LYS A 228 -5.70 -7.74 -12.90
C LYS A 228 -5.26 -8.66 -11.78
N GLY A 229 -6.08 -8.81 -10.75
CA GLY A 229 -5.76 -9.68 -9.62
C GLY A 229 -6.92 -10.55 -9.19
N THR A 230 -6.62 -11.59 -8.44
CA THR A 230 -7.62 -12.45 -7.79
C THR A 230 -7.17 -12.79 -6.37
N LEU A 231 -8.10 -12.63 -5.43
CA LEU A 231 -7.93 -12.96 -4.02
C LEU A 231 -8.68 -14.25 -3.72
N TYR A 232 -7.95 -15.24 -3.21
CA TYR A 232 -8.42 -16.59 -3.02
C TYR A 232 -8.39 -17.02 -1.55
N ARG A 233 -9.31 -17.91 -1.19
CA ARG A 233 -9.29 -18.70 0.04
C ARG A 233 -8.98 -20.15 -0.34
N ASN A 234 -7.92 -20.74 0.21
CA ASN A 234 -7.56 -22.13 -0.02
C ASN A 234 -8.27 -23.01 1.00
N ASN A 235 -9.12 -23.92 0.54
CA ASN A 235 -10.00 -24.71 1.39
C ASN A 235 -9.27 -25.95 1.92
N ARG A 236 -9.40 -26.23 3.21
CA ARG A 236 -8.96 -27.50 3.80
C ARG A 236 -9.95 -28.59 3.42
N ILE A 237 -9.52 -29.53 2.59
CA ILE A 237 -10.34 -30.68 2.18
C ILE A 237 -10.19 -31.79 3.22
N THR A 238 -11.26 -32.13 3.93
CA THR A 238 -11.27 -33.24 4.88
C THR A 238 -11.80 -34.51 4.21
N GLN A 239 -11.14 -35.65 4.44
CA GLN A 239 -11.43 -36.93 3.74
C GLN A 239 -12.87 -37.44 3.94
N ASN A 240 -13.54 -37.03 5.01
CA ASN A 240 -14.91 -37.43 5.34
C ASN A 240 -15.97 -36.40 4.94
N ASN A 241 -15.58 -35.27 4.34
CA ASN A 241 -16.49 -34.16 4.10
C ASN A 241 -17.03 -34.20 2.67
N SER A 242 -18.32 -34.55 2.56
CA SER A 242 -19.05 -34.62 1.30
C SER A 242 -19.45 -33.24 0.76
N GLU A 243 -19.34 -32.18 1.58
CA GLU A 243 -19.95 -30.88 1.32
C GLU A 243 -18.97 -29.84 0.73
N ASN A 244 -17.65 -29.99 0.93
CA ASN A 244 -16.66 -29.00 0.48
C ASN A 244 -15.65 -29.61 -0.51
N LYS A 245 -16.07 -29.74 -1.78
CA LYS A 245 -15.24 -30.28 -2.88
C LYS A 245 -14.38 -29.23 -3.58
N GLN A 246 -14.63 -27.95 -3.33
CA GLN A 246 -13.90 -26.87 -3.98
C GLN A 246 -12.55 -26.65 -3.30
N ILE A 247 -11.45 -26.76 -4.04
CA ILE A 247 -10.08 -26.59 -3.51
C ILE A 247 -9.77 -25.13 -3.18
N LYS A 248 -10.29 -24.19 -3.99
CA LYS A 248 -10.00 -22.77 -3.89
C LYS A 248 -11.27 -21.96 -4.16
N THR A 249 -11.60 -21.02 -3.29
CA THR A 249 -12.75 -20.13 -3.44
C THR A 249 -12.26 -18.72 -3.76
N THR A 250 -12.72 -18.14 -4.86
CA THR A 250 -12.47 -16.73 -5.18
C THR A 250 -13.30 -15.84 -4.26
N ARG A 251 -12.67 -14.90 -3.55
CA ARG A 251 -13.36 -13.91 -2.71
C ARG A 251 -13.51 -12.56 -3.41
N TYR A 252 -12.44 -12.12 -4.08
CA TYR A 252 -12.43 -10.87 -4.85
C TYR A 252 -11.64 -11.01 -6.14
N THR A 253 -12.00 -10.21 -7.14
CA THR A 253 -11.13 -9.88 -8.28
C THR A 253 -10.71 -8.42 -8.18
N ILE A 254 -9.48 -8.09 -8.59
CA ILE A 254 -8.92 -6.74 -8.55
C ILE A 254 -8.76 -6.22 -9.97
N GLN A 255 -9.13 -4.96 -10.16
CA GLN A 255 -8.90 -4.19 -11.39
C GLN A 255 -8.32 -2.84 -11.00
N ALA A 256 -7.11 -2.52 -11.45
CA ALA A 256 -6.46 -1.26 -11.13
C ALA A 256 -5.65 -0.72 -12.32
N THR A 257 -5.35 0.58 -12.29
CA THR A 257 -4.48 1.26 -13.24
C THR A 257 -3.26 1.83 -12.54
N LEU A 258 -2.14 1.90 -13.26
CA LEU A 258 -0.86 2.43 -12.80
C LEU A 258 -0.74 3.93 -13.04
N HIS A 259 -0.33 4.67 -12.01
CA HIS A 259 0.06 6.09 -12.09
C HIS A 259 1.35 6.30 -11.29
N GLY A 260 2.47 6.46 -12.00
CA GLY A 260 3.80 6.38 -11.40
C GLY A 260 4.08 4.96 -10.88
N ASN A 261 4.57 4.85 -9.64
CA ASN A 261 4.80 3.57 -8.97
C ASN A 261 3.61 3.10 -8.09
N ARG A 262 2.47 3.78 -8.21
CA ARG A 262 1.24 3.50 -7.46
C ARG A 262 0.18 2.94 -8.39
N PHE A 263 -0.81 2.28 -7.79
CA PHE A 263 -2.00 1.84 -8.50
C PHE A 263 -3.26 2.09 -7.70
N LYS A 264 -4.34 2.38 -8.41
CA LYS A 264 -5.68 2.62 -7.86
C LYS A 264 -6.73 1.89 -8.68
N GLY A 265 -7.82 1.50 -8.03
CA GLY A 265 -8.92 0.86 -8.74
C GLY A 265 -9.98 0.27 -7.83
N LYS A 266 -10.44 -0.92 -8.19
CA LYS A 266 -11.58 -1.59 -7.57
C LYS A 266 -11.25 -3.02 -7.15
N ALA A 267 -11.84 -3.45 -6.05
CA ALA A 267 -11.96 -4.85 -5.68
C ALA A 267 -13.42 -5.28 -5.86
N LEU A 268 -13.68 -6.23 -6.75
CA LEU A 268 -15.01 -6.71 -7.07
C LEU A 268 -15.29 -7.99 -6.29
N ALA A 269 -16.34 -7.99 -5.46
CA ALA A 269 -16.74 -9.16 -4.70
C ALA A 269 -17.24 -10.26 -5.63
N ALA A 270 -16.77 -11.49 -5.40
CA ALA A 270 -17.18 -12.63 -6.22
C ALA A 270 -18.63 -13.06 -5.98
N ASP A 271 -19.15 -12.85 -4.75
CA ASP A 271 -20.48 -13.29 -4.35
C ASP A 271 -21.33 -12.13 -3.79
N LYS A 272 -21.80 -11.28 -4.71
CA LYS A 272 -22.64 -10.10 -4.42
C LYS A 272 -24.08 -10.46 -4.02
N GLY A 273 -24.50 -11.68 -4.31
CA GLY A 273 -25.88 -12.15 -4.11
C GLY A 273 -26.10 -12.89 -2.80
N ALA A 274 -25.04 -13.15 -2.02
CA ALA A 274 -25.14 -13.89 -0.77
C ALA A 274 -25.97 -13.13 0.28
N THR A 275 -27.15 -13.67 0.59
CA THR A 275 -28.06 -13.15 1.64
C THR A 275 -28.10 -14.02 2.89
N ASN A 276 -27.47 -15.20 2.85
CA ASN A 276 -27.50 -16.19 3.93
C ASN A 276 -26.61 -15.84 5.13
N GLY A 277 -25.90 -14.71 5.11
CA GLY A 277 -25.00 -14.29 6.18
C GLY A 277 -23.78 -15.20 6.37
N SER A 278 -23.44 -16.04 5.38
CA SER A 278 -22.34 -17.00 5.51
C SER A 278 -20.96 -16.36 5.52
N HIS A 279 -20.80 -15.19 4.88
CA HIS A 279 -19.55 -14.42 4.82
C HIS A 279 -19.82 -12.92 4.58
N PRO A 280 -18.86 -12.03 4.90
CA PRO A 280 -19.02 -10.58 4.75
C PRO A 280 -18.71 -10.04 3.34
N PHE A 281 -18.22 -10.88 2.42
CA PHE A 281 -17.71 -10.46 1.11
C PHE A 281 -18.81 -10.22 0.06
N ILE A 282 -19.74 -9.30 0.36
CA ILE A 282 -20.92 -9.03 -0.47
C ILE A 282 -20.72 -7.76 -1.30
N SER A 283 -20.10 -6.75 -0.71
CA SER A 283 -19.86 -5.46 -1.36
C SER A 283 -18.52 -5.42 -2.09
N ASP A 284 -18.55 -4.77 -3.26
CA ASP A 284 -17.35 -4.27 -3.94
C ASP A 284 -16.63 -3.21 -3.09
N SER A 285 -15.45 -2.81 -3.54
CA SER A 285 -14.69 -1.67 -3.06
C SER A 285 -14.24 -0.80 -4.23
N ASP A 286 -14.52 0.49 -4.15
CA ASP A 286 -13.96 1.51 -5.04
C ASP A 286 -12.74 2.23 -4.42
N SER A 287 -12.23 1.73 -3.29
CA SER A 287 -11.15 2.36 -2.52
C SER A 287 -9.82 1.60 -2.58
N LEU A 288 -9.63 0.76 -3.60
CA LEU A 288 -8.40 -0.01 -3.72
C LEU A 288 -7.24 0.92 -4.09
N GLU A 289 -6.20 0.87 -3.27
CA GLU A 289 -4.95 1.59 -3.48
C GLU A 289 -3.74 0.73 -3.08
N GLY A 290 -2.62 0.93 -3.78
CA GLY A 290 -1.36 0.25 -3.49
C GLY A 290 -0.19 0.83 -4.28
N GLY A 291 0.94 0.12 -4.25
CA GLY A 291 2.10 0.47 -5.06
C GLY A 291 3.18 -0.60 -5.08
N PHE A 292 4.20 -0.33 -5.88
CA PHE A 292 5.37 -1.17 -6.10
C PHE A 292 6.53 -0.74 -5.18
N TYR A 293 7.28 -1.74 -4.73
CA TYR A 293 8.39 -1.60 -3.80
C TYR A 293 9.58 -2.45 -4.25
N GLY A 294 10.76 -2.02 -3.86
CA GLY A 294 12.03 -2.51 -4.40
C GLY A 294 12.47 -1.69 -5.61
N PRO A 295 13.78 -1.64 -5.90
CA PRO A 295 14.35 -0.76 -6.91
C PRO A 295 13.74 -0.98 -8.30
N LYS A 296 13.29 -2.21 -8.60
CA LYS A 296 12.79 -2.66 -9.90
C LYS A 296 11.34 -3.16 -9.87
N GLY A 297 10.58 -2.80 -8.84
CA GLY A 297 9.21 -3.26 -8.66
C GLY A 297 9.10 -4.76 -8.42
N GLU A 298 10.05 -5.34 -7.67
CA GLU A 298 10.08 -6.75 -7.33
C GLU A 298 8.87 -7.20 -6.50
N GLU A 299 8.31 -6.28 -5.73
CA GLU A 299 7.22 -6.52 -4.79
C GLU A 299 6.13 -5.46 -4.93
N LEU A 300 4.89 -5.81 -4.56
CA LEU A 300 3.77 -4.91 -4.52
C LEU A 300 2.93 -5.14 -3.27
N ALA A 301 2.24 -4.09 -2.82
CA ALA A 301 1.34 -4.16 -1.68
C ALA A 301 0.22 -3.14 -1.79
N GLY A 302 -0.91 -3.42 -1.16
CA GLY A 302 -2.05 -2.53 -1.16
C GLY A 302 -3.11 -2.88 -0.13
N LYS A 303 -4.17 -2.09 -0.14
CA LYS A 303 -5.35 -2.27 0.69
C LYS A 303 -6.62 -1.88 -0.05
N PHE A 304 -7.75 -2.24 0.53
CA PHE A 304 -9.05 -1.66 0.17
C PHE A 304 -10.02 -1.76 1.36
N LEU A 305 -11.09 -0.96 1.32
CA LEU A 305 -12.23 -1.01 2.23
C LEU A 305 -13.51 -1.17 1.41
N SER A 306 -14.31 -2.20 1.69
CA SER A 306 -15.58 -2.44 0.99
C SER A 306 -16.52 -1.23 1.13
N ASN A 307 -17.34 -0.98 0.10
CA ASN A 307 -18.21 0.20 0.02
C ASN A 307 -19.24 0.26 1.15
N ASP A 308 -19.65 -0.89 1.69
CA ASP A 308 -20.52 -1.03 2.86
C ASP A 308 -19.78 -0.90 4.21
N ASN A 309 -18.47 -0.63 4.17
CA ASN A 309 -17.56 -0.56 5.32
C ASN A 309 -17.57 -1.83 6.21
N LYS A 310 -17.82 -2.99 5.62
CA LYS A 310 -17.83 -4.28 6.33
C LYS A 310 -16.47 -4.97 6.37
N VAL A 311 -15.67 -4.85 5.31
CA VAL A 311 -14.40 -5.58 5.16
C VAL A 311 -13.28 -4.60 4.83
N ALA A 312 -12.29 -4.52 5.72
CA ALA A 312 -10.99 -3.93 5.42
C ALA A 312 -10.02 -5.06 5.06
N ALA A 313 -9.27 -4.90 3.97
CA ALA A 313 -8.33 -5.91 3.51
C ALA A 313 -6.99 -5.29 3.09
N VAL A 314 -5.92 -6.06 3.26
CA VAL A 314 -4.56 -5.75 2.82
C VAL A 314 -4.00 -6.93 2.03
N PHE A 315 -3.04 -6.67 1.16
CA PHE A 315 -2.36 -7.71 0.40
C PHE A 315 -0.90 -7.33 0.12
N GLY A 316 -0.08 -8.35 -0.07
CA GLY A 316 1.32 -8.26 -0.43
C GLY A 316 1.69 -9.40 -1.36
N ALA A 317 2.34 -9.09 -2.47
CA ALA A 317 2.72 -10.06 -3.49
C ALA A 317 4.09 -9.72 -4.06
N LYS A 318 4.81 -10.75 -4.51
CA LYS A 318 6.12 -10.60 -5.13
C LYS A 318 6.23 -11.37 -6.43
N GLN A 319 7.21 -10.99 -7.24
CA GLN A 319 7.65 -11.84 -8.35
C GLN A 319 8.23 -13.16 -7.81
N LYS A 320 8.32 -14.18 -8.66
CA LYS A 320 8.80 -15.51 -8.27
C LYS A 320 10.20 -15.45 -7.65
N ASP A 321 10.42 -16.25 -6.60
CA ASP A 321 11.75 -16.40 -6.01
C ASP A 321 12.71 -16.97 -7.06
N LYS A 322 13.90 -16.36 -7.16
CA LYS A 322 14.97 -16.89 -8.00
C LYS A 322 15.47 -18.21 -7.41
N LYS A 323 15.74 -19.21 -8.24
CA LYS A 323 16.45 -20.42 -7.78
C LYS A 323 17.94 -20.15 -7.65
N ASP A 324 18.59 -20.82 -6.71
CA ASP A 324 20.04 -20.78 -6.58
C ASP A 324 20.71 -21.21 -7.90
N GLY A 325 21.51 -20.32 -8.49
CA GLY A 325 22.25 -20.57 -9.74
C GLY A 325 21.56 -20.16 -11.05
N GLU A 326 20.35 -19.57 -11.02
CA GLU A 326 19.77 -18.94 -12.22
C GLU A 326 20.45 -17.58 -12.50
N ASN A 327 20.75 -17.30 -13.78
CA ASN A 327 21.39 -16.05 -14.20
C ASN A 327 20.55 -14.83 -13.77
N ALA A 328 21.25 -13.81 -13.24
CA ALA A 328 20.67 -12.68 -12.51
C ALA A 328 19.86 -11.66 -13.34
N ALA A 329 19.62 -11.91 -14.62
CA ALA A 329 18.82 -11.00 -15.45
C ALA A 329 17.35 -11.09 -15.00
N GLY A 330 16.94 -10.15 -14.15
CA GLY A 330 15.53 -9.90 -13.87
C GLY A 330 14.79 -9.43 -15.14
N PRO A 331 13.48 -9.18 -15.06
CA PRO A 331 12.74 -8.63 -16.18
C PRO A 331 13.38 -7.32 -16.65
N ALA A 332 13.22 -7.01 -17.94
CA ALA A 332 13.66 -5.73 -18.48
C ALA A 332 12.88 -4.60 -17.79
N THR A 333 13.58 -3.60 -17.28
CA THR A 333 13.00 -2.47 -16.54
C THR A 333 13.25 -1.14 -17.24
N GLU A 334 12.36 -0.19 -16.99
CA GLU A 334 12.47 1.20 -17.40
C GLU A 334 12.26 2.13 -16.21
N THR A 335 12.96 3.27 -16.21
CA THR A 335 12.78 4.30 -15.18
C THR A 335 11.45 5.00 -15.39
N VAL A 336 10.62 5.01 -14.35
CA VAL A 336 9.30 5.67 -14.35
C VAL A 336 9.26 6.91 -13.46
N ILE A 337 10.21 7.04 -12.52
CA ILE A 337 10.31 8.19 -11.60
C ILE A 337 11.79 8.55 -11.39
N ASP A 338 12.13 9.81 -11.64
CA ASP A 338 13.41 10.40 -11.25
C ASP A 338 13.22 11.28 -10.00
N ALA A 339 13.96 10.97 -8.93
CA ALA A 339 13.92 11.73 -7.69
C ALA A 339 15.26 11.62 -6.96
N TYR A 340 16.02 12.72 -6.93
CA TYR A 340 17.32 12.81 -6.27
C TYR A 340 17.58 14.21 -5.70
N ARG A 341 18.48 14.30 -4.72
CA ARG A 341 19.06 15.55 -4.23
C ARG A 341 20.53 15.62 -4.59
N ILE A 342 21.05 16.83 -4.80
CA ILE A 342 22.48 17.08 -5.00
C ILE A 342 23.05 17.64 -3.69
N THR A 343 24.05 16.97 -3.12
CA THR A 343 24.70 17.46 -1.91
C THR A 343 25.77 18.49 -2.27
N GLY A 344 25.67 19.69 -1.68
CA GLY A 344 26.47 20.85 -2.08
C GLY A 344 27.98 20.74 -1.81
N GLU A 345 28.39 19.87 -0.88
CA GLU A 345 29.82 19.68 -0.55
C GLU A 345 30.53 18.74 -1.53
N GLU A 346 29.81 17.74 -2.07
CA GLU A 346 30.41 16.68 -2.89
C GLU A 346 29.89 16.64 -4.34
N PHE A 347 28.89 17.46 -4.69
CA PHE A 347 28.17 17.42 -5.97
C PHE A 347 27.69 16.02 -6.36
N LYS A 348 27.38 15.17 -5.36
CA LYS A 348 26.89 13.82 -5.58
C LYS A 348 25.37 13.80 -5.61
N LYS A 349 24.83 12.98 -6.50
CA LYS A 349 23.40 12.66 -6.54
C LYS A 349 23.08 11.61 -5.48
N GLU A 350 22.12 11.90 -4.62
CA GLU A 350 21.55 10.97 -3.66
C GLU A 350 20.09 10.71 -4.01
N GLN A 351 19.74 9.44 -4.15
CA GLN A 351 18.38 9.02 -4.46
C GLN A 351 17.47 9.27 -3.26
N ILE A 352 16.31 9.91 -3.49
CA ILE A 352 15.29 10.14 -2.46
C ILE A 352 14.02 9.36 -2.80
N ASP A 353 13.25 8.95 -1.80
CA ASP A 353 12.00 8.23 -2.06
C ASP A 353 11.00 9.14 -2.81
N SER A 354 10.15 8.54 -3.65
CA SER A 354 9.07 9.26 -4.33
C SER A 354 7.91 8.32 -4.66
N PHE A 355 6.69 8.85 -4.58
CA PHE A 355 5.48 8.15 -5.01
C PHE A 355 4.95 8.67 -6.35
N GLY A 356 5.74 9.48 -7.07
CA GLY A 356 5.33 10.11 -8.33
C GLY A 356 4.41 11.32 -8.16
N ASP A 357 4.23 11.84 -6.93
CA ASP A 357 3.54 13.11 -6.69
C ASP A 357 4.54 14.27 -6.81
N VAL A 358 4.57 14.94 -7.96
CA VAL A 358 5.47 16.07 -8.24
C VAL A 358 5.16 17.31 -7.40
N LYS A 359 4.02 17.36 -6.69
CA LYS A 359 3.66 18.48 -5.82
C LYS A 359 4.18 18.31 -4.41
N LYS A 360 4.84 17.19 -4.11
CA LYS A 360 5.41 16.90 -2.80
C LYS A 360 6.81 16.30 -2.92
N LEU A 361 7.65 16.61 -1.96
CA LEU A 361 8.97 16.00 -1.82
C LEU A 361 9.01 15.14 -0.56
N LEU A 362 9.63 13.96 -0.64
CA LEU A 362 9.93 13.15 0.53
C LEU A 362 11.39 13.35 0.91
N VAL A 363 11.63 13.98 2.07
CA VAL A 363 12.98 14.13 2.62
C VAL A 363 13.07 13.32 3.90
N ASP A 364 13.78 12.20 3.82
CA ASP A 364 13.97 11.25 4.92
C ASP A 364 12.63 10.75 5.52
N GLY A 365 11.61 10.62 4.67
CA GLY A 365 10.27 10.15 5.05
C GLY A 365 9.29 11.25 5.49
N VAL A 366 9.71 12.51 5.53
CA VAL A 366 8.82 13.65 5.79
C VAL A 366 8.29 14.21 4.47
N GLU A 367 6.96 14.28 4.34
CA GLU A 367 6.29 14.97 3.23
C GLU A 367 6.47 16.49 3.36
N LEU A 368 7.03 17.10 2.32
CA LEU A 368 7.12 18.56 2.14
C LEU A 368 6.23 18.96 0.95
N SER A 369 5.25 19.83 1.19
CA SER A 369 4.41 20.37 0.11
C SER A 369 5.20 21.37 -0.72
N LEU A 370 5.17 21.23 -2.04
CA LEU A 370 5.73 22.20 -2.99
C LEU A 370 4.70 23.21 -3.48
N LEU A 371 3.43 23.05 -3.10
CA LEU A 371 2.39 24.03 -3.39
C LEU A 371 2.49 25.22 -2.43
N PRO A 372 2.34 26.46 -2.93
CA PRO A 372 2.36 27.65 -2.09
C PRO A 372 1.17 27.62 -1.12
N SER A 373 1.44 27.91 0.16
CA SER A 373 0.39 28.29 1.12
C SER A 373 -0.19 29.66 0.73
N GLU A 374 -1.43 29.95 1.11
CA GLU A 374 -2.14 31.17 0.68
C GLU A 374 -1.30 32.44 0.90
N GLY A 375 -0.88 33.09 -0.21
CA GLY A 375 -0.10 34.33 -0.15
C GLY A 375 0.56 34.75 -1.47
N ASN A 376 0.98 33.83 -2.33
CA ASN A 376 1.52 34.14 -3.67
C ASN A 376 1.42 32.90 -4.57
N LYS A 377 0.38 32.82 -5.42
CA LYS A 377 0.14 31.68 -6.33
C LYS A 377 0.81 31.83 -7.70
N ALA A 378 1.65 32.86 -7.90
CA ALA A 378 2.05 33.33 -9.22
C ALA A 378 3.53 33.75 -9.34
N ALA A 379 4.42 33.25 -8.48
CA ALA A 379 5.87 33.49 -8.65
C ALA A 379 6.54 32.27 -9.30
N PHE A 380 7.52 32.53 -10.17
CA PHE A 380 8.30 31.49 -10.86
C PHE A 380 9.09 30.58 -9.90
N GLN A 381 9.36 31.06 -8.68
CA GLN A 381 10.03 30.34 -7.61
C GLN A 381 9.35 30.68 -6.29
N HIS A 382 9.21 29.70 -5.41
CA HIS A 382 8.64 29.91 -4.08
C HIS A 382 9.55 29.32 -3.01
N GLU A 383 9.81 30.10 -1.96
CA GLU A 383 10.46 29.63 -0.74
C GLU A 383 9.47 28.77 0.07
N ILE A 384 9.92 27.60 0.48
CA ILE A 384 9.15 26.64 1.25
C ILE A 384 9.89 26.42 2.56
N GLU A 385 9.22 26.76 3.67
CA GLU A 385 9.70 26.45 5.02
C GLU A 385 8.65 25.59 5.73
N GLN A 386 9.02 24.36 6.09
CA GLN A 386 8.16 23.49 6.89
C GLN A 386 9.00 22.70 7.91
N ASN A 387 8.64 22.80 9.19
CA ASN A 387 9.33 22.13 10.31
C ASN A 387 10.85 22.43 10.40
N GLY A 388 11.28 23.66 10.13
CA GLY A 388 12.69 24.08 10.20
C GLY A 388 13.57 23.58 9.06
N ARG A 389 12.96 23.12 7.96
CA ARG A 389 13.64 22.78 6.71
C ARG A 389 13.27 23.82 5.65
N GLU A 390 14.28 24.51 5.14
CA GLU A 390 14.16 25.49 4.05
C GLU A 390 14.48 24.84 2.70
N GLY A 391 13.67 25.14 1.68
CA GLY A 391 13.90 24.74 0.29
C GLY A 391 13.30 25.74 -0.69
N ASN A 392 13.91 25.85 -1.88
CA ASN A 392 13.36 26.62 -2.98
C ASN A 392 12.68 25.67 -3.97
N GLY A 393 11.37 25.83 -4.18
CA GLY A 393 10.62 25.09 -5.19
C GLY A 393 10.57 25.87 -6.50
N VAL A 394 10.96 25.22 -7.59
CA VAL A 394 10.76 25.71 -8.97
C VAL A 394 9.99 24.63 -9.72
N LEU A 395 8.77 24.92 -10.15
CA LEU A 395 7.99 23.98 -10.95
C LEU A 395 8.30 24.27 -12.43
N PHE A 396 9.15 23.46 -13.05
CA PHE A 396 9.30 23.48 -14.50
C PHE A 396 8.25 22.58 -15.14
N GLN A 397 7.63 23.07 -16.21
CA GLN A 397 6.84 22.25 -17.13
C GLN A 397 7.51 22.41 -18.49
N LEU A 398 8.48 21.54 -18.80
CA LEU A 398 9.19 21.56 -20.08
C LEU A 398 9.20 20.16 -20.69
N GLY A 399 8.67 20.07 -21.91
CA GLY A 399 8.65 18.83 -22.69
C GLY A 399 10.05 18.30 -22.97
N LEU A 400 10.20 16.99 -22.76
CA LEU A 400 11.34 16.13 -23.11
C LEU A 400 12.74 16.58 -22.62
N HIS A 401 13.23 15.82 -21.63
CA HIS A 401 14.54 15.87 -20.95
C HIS A 401 14.68 16.97 -19.89
N GLU A 402 14.61 16.55 -18.62
CA GLU A 402 14.73 17.44 -17.46
C GLU A 402 16.06 17.24 -16.72
N PHE A 403 16.73 18.36 -16.41
CA PHE A 403 17.84 18.47 -15.46
C PHE A 403 17.41 19.43 -14.34
N TRP A 404 17.68 19.08 -13.08
CA TRP A 404 17.44 19.92 -11.91
C TRP A 404 18.71 20.60 -11.41
N GLU A 405 18.63 21.91 -11.16
CA GLU A 405 19.65 22.69 -10.45
C GLU A 405 19.01 23.41 -9.25
N ALA A 406 19.44 23.07 -8.03
CA ALA A 406 19.04 23.76 -6.80
C ALA A 406 20.19 24.64 -6.33
N VAL A 407 20.06 25.96 -6.53
CA VAL A 407 21.04 26.95 -6.06
C VAL A 407 20.68 27.35 -4.63
N LYS A 408 21.50 26.94 -3.64
CA LYS A 408 21.54 27.62 -2.33
C LYS A 408 22.36 28.91 -2.46
N ARG A 409 21.78 30.06 -2.13
CA ARG A 409 22.56 31.28 -1.83
C ARG A 409 22.74 31.38 -0.32
N LYS A 410 24.02 31.34 0.06
CA LYS A 410 24.72 31.61 1.33
C LYS A 410 23.92 31.67 2.63
#